data_AF-T0RL47-F1
#
_entry.id   AF-T0RL47-F1
#
_cell.length_a   1.000
_cell.length_b   1.000
_cell.length_c   1.000
_cell.angle_alpha   90.00
_cell.angle_beta   90.00
_cell.angle_gamma   90.00
#
_symmetry.space_group_name_H-M   'P 1'
#
loop_
_entity.id
_entity.type
_entity.pdbx_description
1 polymer ?
#
loop_
_entity_poly.entity_id
_entity_poly.type
_entity_poly.pdbx_seq_one_letter_code
_entity_poly.pdbx_strand_id
1 'polypeptide(L)'
;MKVPTLEEIKLTSAEMSEIKNLLIKSKVGLAPKYTDLSHLGRERLNEILTILEIVFKDINIHPKFPYPFYIINGNTDVSSFFPVVKGFEDIPEYFQVEVKRVTNKEQKLLDKIEVICSQVHNENIENRLHEYKMNILPQKFIKSLAKEGLFLEKVLENLSED
;
A
#
# COMPACT_ATOMS: atom_id res chain seq x y z
N MET A 1 -21.08 -1.26 -4.74
CA MET A 1 -19.98 -0.26 -4.64
C MET A 1 -20.07 0.94 -5.62
N LYS A 2 -19.61 2.14 -5.22
CA LYS A 2 -19.26 3.27 -6.14
C LYS A 2 -17.80 3.12 -6.57
N VAL A 3 -17.44 3.58 -7.77
CA VAL A 3 -16.04 3.63 -8.22
C VAL A 3 -15.22 4.46 -7.22
N PRO A 4 -14.08 3.98 -6.70
CA PRO A 4 -13.28 4.72 -5.73
C PRO A 4 -12.67 5.94 -6.41
N THR A 5 -13.23 7.10 -6.07
CA THR A 5 -12.76 8.41 -6.54
C THR A 5 -11.76 9.01 -5.58
N LEU A 6 -10.93 9.90 -6.11
CA LEU A 6 -10.04 10.72 -5.31
C LEU A 6 -10.86 11.62 -4.38
N GLU A 7 -10.63 11.51 -3.07
CA GLU A 7 -11.32 12.31 -2.06
C GLU A 7 -10.33 13.13 -1.23
N GLU A 8 -10.69 14.38 -0.94
CA GLU A 8 -9.93 15.26 -0.05
C GLU A 8 -10.22 14.93 1.42
N ILE A 9 -9.17 14.82 2.23
CA ILE A 9 -9.26 14.82 3.69
C ILE A 9 -8.65 16.10 4.22
N LYS A 10 -9.45 16.90 4.90
CA LYS A 10 -9.01 18.12 5.59
C LYS A 10 -8.60 17.79 7.02
N LEU A 11 -7.31 17.98 7.32
CA LEU A 11 -6.79 17.82 8.67
C LEU A 11 -7.08 19.11 9.46
N THR A 12 -8.05 19.06 10.38
CA THR A 12 -8.45 20.20 11.22
C THR A 12 -7.71 20.26 12.55
N SER A 13 -7.02 19.18 12.93
CA SER A 13 -6.36 19.01 14.22
C SER A 13 -5.05 18.26 14.07
N ALA A 14 -4.10 18.54 14.97
CA ALA A 14 -2.83 17.84 15.08
C ALA A 14 -2.86 16.72 16.14
N GLU A 15 -4.00 16.50 16.81
CA GLU A 15 -4.12 15.43 17.80
C GLU A 15 -4.23 14.06 17.13
N MET A 16 -3.38 13.13 17.59
CA MET A 16 -3.25 11.79 17.02
C MET A 16 -4.57 10.98 17.07
N SER A 17 -5.32 11.10 18.16
CA SER A 17 -6.62 10.44 18.36
C SER A 17 -7.67 10.92 17.37
N GLU A 18 -7.73 12.23 17.13
CA GLU A 18 -8.66 12.84 16.19
C GLU A 18 -8.32 12.49 14.74
N ILE A 19 -7.03 12.52 14.39
CA ILE A 19 -6.55 12.09 13.07
C ILE A 19 -6.91 10.63 12.82
N LYS A 20 -6.67 9.73 13.80
CA LYS A 20 -7.03 8.32 13.69
C LYS A 20 -8.54 8.14 13.44
N ASN A 21 -9.37 8.83 14.20
CA ASN A 21 -10.82 8.78 14.04
C ASN A 21 -11.27 9.31 12.68
N LEU A 22 -10.65 10.38 12.18
CA LEU A 22 -10.92 10.95 10.87
C LEU A 22 -10.54 9.98 9.75
N LEU A 23 -9.37 9.35 9.81
CA LEU A 23 -8.88 8.39 8.81
C LEU A 23 -9.77 7.12 8.77
N ILE A 24 -10.22 6.64 9.93
CA ILE A 24 -11.15 5.50 10.00
C ILE A 24 -12.52 5.87 9.43
N LYS A 25 -13.09 7.00 9.84
CA LYS A 25 -14.40 7.47 9.33
C LYS A 25 -14.39 7.71 7.83
N SER A 26 -13.29 8.24 7.33
CA SER A 26 -13.09 8.47 5.90
C SER A 26 -12.78 7.18 5.13
N LYS A 27 -12.60 6.02 5.78
CA LYS A 27 -12.31 4.74 5.10
C LYS A 27 -11.04 4.79 4.23
N VAL A 28 -9.99 5.37 4.78
CA VAL A 28 -8.65 5.36 4.17
C VAL A 28 -8.24 3.92 3.84
N GLY A 29 -7.57 3.73 2.71
CA GLY A 29 -7.18 2.41 2.19
C GLY A 29 -8.24 1.72 1.33
N LEU A 30 -9.50 2.19 1.26
CA LEU A 30 -10.51 1.67 0.34
C LEU A 30 -10.67 2.49 -0.95
N ALA A 31 -10.16 3.73 -0.95
CA ALA A 31 -10.20 4.65 -2.07
C ALA A 31 -8.94 5.54 -2.04
N PRO A 32 -8.50 6.09 -3.19
CA PRO A 32 -7.40 7.04 -3.24
C PRO A 32 -7.82 8.32 -2.53
N LYS A 33 -6.93 8.88 -1.71
CA LYS A 33 -7.21 10.10 -0.95
C LYS A 33 -6.05 11.05 -1.01
N TYR A 34 -6.32 12.32 -0.74
CA TYR A 34 -5.26 13.30 -0.59
C TYR A 34 -5.56 14.26 0.56
N THR A 35 -4.53 14.91 1.06
CA THR A 35 -4.66 16.05 1.95
C THR A 35 -3.79 17.19 1.46
N ASP A 36 -4.35 18.40 1.48
CA ASP A 36 -3.63 19.60 1.07
C ASP A 36 -2.95 20.25 2.28
N LEU A 37 -1.62 20.17 2.29
CA LEU A 37 -0.74 20.74 3.29
C LEU A 37 0.14 21.85 2.72
N SER A 38 -0.18 22.38 1.54
CA SER A 38 0.59 23.43 0.86
C SER A 38 0.78 24.70 1.69
N HIS A 39 -0.14 24.97 2.61
CA HIS A 39 -0.09 26.11 3.52
C HIS A 39 0.93 25.98 4.66
N LEU A 40 1.52 24.80 4.87
CA LEU A 40 2.44 24.53 5.96
C LEU A 40 3.91 24.73 5.55
N GLY A 41 4.67 25.37 6.44
CA GLY A 41 6.13 25.40 6.36
C GLY A 41 6.78 24.03 6.62
N ARG A 42 8.05 23.89 6.25
CA ARG A 42 8.78 22.61 6.24
C ARG A 42 8.83 21.90 7.61
N GLU A 43 9.06 22.64 8.69
CA GLU A 43 9.14 22.04 10.04
C GLU A 43 7.81 21.44 10.47
N ARG A 44 6.73 22.22 10.38
CA ARG A 44 5.37 21.79 10.74
C ARG A 44 4.85 20.67 9.83
N LEU A 45 5.25 20.67 8.57
CA LEU A 45 4.97 19.56 7.65
C LEU A 45 5.61 18.26 8.15
N ASN A 46 6.88 18.28 8.54
CA ASN A 46 7.57 17.08 9.04
C ASN A 46 6.92 16.53 10.33
N GLU A 47 6.50 17.42 11.24
CA GLU A 47 5.77 17.03 12.45
C GLU A 47 4.48 16.28 12.11
N ILE A 48 3.66 16.85 11.22
CA ILE A 48 2.39 16.22 10.80
C ILE A 48 2.62 14.92 10.04
N LEU A 49 3.62 14.86 9.15
CA LEU A 49 3.97 13.63 8.45
C LEU A 49 4.39 12.52 9.41
N THR A 50 5.14 12.87 10.47
CA THR A 50 5.54 11.91 11.51
C THR A 50 4.33 11.38 12.26
N ILE A 51 3.40 12.26 12.66
CA ILE A 51 2.15 11.86 13.32
C ILE A 51 1.32 10.95 12.41
N LEU A 52 1.16 11.32 11.13
CA LEU A 52 0.46 10.52 10.14
C LEU A 52 1.09 9.15 9.96
N GLU A 53 2.42 9.06 9.89
CA GLU A 53 3.11 7.76 9.77
C GLU A 53 2.80 6.84 10.95
N ILE A 54 2.84 7.36 12.18
CA ILE A 54 2.50 6.58 13.39
C ILE A 54 1.04 6.12 13.32
N VAL A 55 0.10 7.00 12.95
CA VAL A 55 -1.32 6.65 12.84
C VAL A 55 -1.57 5.60 11.75
N PHE A 56 -0.91 5.69 10.60
CA PHE A 56 -1.02 4.71 9.51
C PHE A 56 -0.49 3.33 9.92
N LYS A 57 0.61 3.28 10.68
CA LYS A 57 1.12 2.04 11.28
C LYS A 57 0.13 1.45 12.29
N ASP A 58 -0.44 2.28 13.15
CA ASP A 58 -1.43 1.88 14.16
C ASP A 58 -2.70 1.25 13.55
N ILE A 59 -3.14 1.74 12.39
CA ILE A 59 -4.32 1.20 11.68
C ILE A 59 -3.94 0.11 10.67
N ASN A 60 -2.66 -0.28 10.60
CA ASN A 60 -2.12 -1.28 9.69
C ASN A 60 -2.48 -1.02 8.21
N ILE A 61 -2.38 0.24 7.78
CA ILE A 61 -2.60 0.66 6.38
C ILE A 61 -1.31 1.23 5.81
N HIS A 62 -0.95 0.79 4.61
CA HIS A 62 0.18 1.35 3.89
C HIS A 62 -0.26 2.58 3.07
N PRO A 63 0.46 3.70 3.06
CA PRO A 63 0.04 4.92 2.37
C PRO A 63 0.10 4.82 0.84
N LYS A 64 0.72 3.78 0.30
CA LYS A 64 0.77 3.50 -1.14
C LYS A 64 -0.19 2.40 -1.59
N PHE A 65 -0.68 1.57 -0.67
CA PHE A 65 -1.40 0.34 -0.99
C PHE A 65 -2.53 0.06 0.01
N PRO A 66 -3.67 -0.48 -0.44
CA PRO A 66 -4.00 -0.81 -1.83
C PRO A 66 -4.41 0.41 -2.67
N TYR A 67 -4.77 1.53 -2.02
CA TYR A 67 -4.94 2.83 -2.65
C TYR A 67 -4.03 3.88 -2.02
N PRO A 68 -3.47 4.81 -2.81
CA PRO A 68 -2.53 5.81 -2.30
C PRO A 68 -3.21 6.92 -1.50
N PHE A 69 -2.51 7.41 -0.49
CA PHE A 69 -2.82 8.62 0.26
C PHE A 69 -1.78 9.70 -0.08
N TYR A 70 -2.16 10.67 -0.91
CA TYR A 70 -1.29 11.74 -1.39
C TYR A 70 -1.19 12.91 -0.41
N ILE A 71 -0.02 13.49 -0.32
CA ILE A 71 0.22 14.76 0.37
C ILE A 71 0.49 15.82 -0.69
N ILE A 72 -0.31 16.88 -0.74
CA ILE A 72 -0.04 18.03 -1.59
C ILE A 72 0.79 19.04 -0.80
N ASN A 73 2.00 19.33 -1.24
CA ASN A 73 2.84 20.39 -0.68
C ASN A 73 3.87 20.87 -1.73
N GLY A 74 4.13 22.18 -1.78
CA GLY A 74 5.15 22.75 -2.67
C GLY A 74 6.58 22.26 -2.38
N ASN A 75 6.86 21.81 -1.15
CA ASN A 75 8.14 21.26 -0.73
C ASN A 75 8.19 19.73 -0.97
N THR A 76 8.53 19.31 -2.18
CA THR A 76 8.60 17.87 -2.55
C THR A 76 9.85 17.14 -2.06
N ASP A 77 10.89 17.87 -1.65
CA ASP A 77 12.18 17.28 -1.25
C ASP A 77 12.17 16.68 0.18
N VAL A 78 10.99 16.34 0.68
CA VAL A 78 10.80 15.75 2.00
C VAL A 78 10.81 14.24 1.86
N SER A 79 11.75 13.57 2.54
CA SER A 79 11.74 12.12 2.69
C SER A 79 10.50 11.73 3.47
N SER A 80 9.48 11.22 2.76
CA SER A 80 8.18 10.89 3.34
C SER A 80 7.80 9.45 3.05
N PHE A 81 7.15 8.82 4.02
CA PHE A 81 6.48 7.52 3.85
C PHE A 81 5.33 7.62 2.82
N PHE A 82 4.78 8.82 2.64
CA PHE A 82 3.66 9.13 1.77
C PHE A 82 4.13 9.61 0.38
N PRO A 83 3.36 9.35 -0.69
CA PRO A 83 3.56 10.02 -1.96
C PRO A 83 3.26 11.52 -1.84
N VAL A 84 4.27 12.37 -2.04
CA VAL A 84 4.16 13.84 -1.99
C VAL A 84 4.15 14.41 -3.40
N VAL A 85 3.22 15.31 -3.68
CA VAL A 85 3.03 15.97 -4.99
C VAL A 85 2.93 17.49 -4.79
N LYS A 86 3.25 18.31 -5.82
CA LYS A 86 3.24 19.78 -5.67
C LYS A 86 1.84 20.36 -5.72
N GLY A 87 1.01 19.82 -6.60
CA GLY A 87 -0.36 20.24 -6.79
C GLY A 87 -1.32 19.06 -6.99
N PHE A 88 -2.60 19.38 -7.03
CA PHE A 88 -3.65 18.41 -7.36
C PHE A 88 -3.45 17.83 -8.78
N GLU A 89 -2.98 18.66 -9.72
CA GLU A 89 -2.74 18.29 -11.11
C GLU A 89 -1.69 17.17 -11.28
N ASP A 90 -0.75 17.07 -10.34
CA ASP A 90 0.30 16.04 -10.36
C ASP A 90 -0.20 14.66 -9.89
N ILE A 91 -1.43 14.58 -9.35
CA ILE A 91 -2.02 13.30 -8.97
C ILE A 91 -2.42 12.55 -10.25
N PRO A 92 -2.24 11.23 -10.37
CA PRO A 92 -2.53 10.53 -11.62
C PRO A 92 -3.99 10.71 -12.10
N GLU A 93 -4.15 11.08 -13.37
CA GLU A 93 -5.43 11.46 -14.00
C GLU A 93 -6.51 10.37 -13.89
N TYR A 94 -6.12 9.10 -13.86
CA TYR A 94 -7.07 7.99 -13.74
C TYR A 94 -7.82 7.97 -12.40
N PHE A 95 -7.33 8.68 -11.37
CA PHE A 95 -8.04 8.92 -10.11
C PHE A 95 -8.89 10.20 -10.13
N GLN A 96 -8.65 11.13 -11.07
CA GLN A 96 -9.32 12.42 -11.19
C GLN A 96 -10.62 12.36 -12.01
N VAL A 97 -11.05 11.17 -12.43
CA VAL A 97 -12.20 11.00 -13.34
C VAL A 97 -13.53 11.21 -12.61
N GLU A 98 -14.40 12.08 -13.16
CA GLU A 98 -15.77 12.24 -12.67
C GLU A 98 -16.59 10.95 -12.84
N VAL A 99 -17.35 10.60 -11.80
CA VAL A 99 -18.11 9.34 -11.75
C VAL A 99 -19.22 9.33 -12.80
N LYS A 100 -19.02 8.59 -13.89
CA LYS A 100 -20.12 8.18 -14.78
C LYS A 100 -21.04 7.21 -14.04
N ARG A 101 -22.35 7.34 -14.22
CA ARG A 101 -23.32 6.34 -13.70
C ARG A 101 -22.99 4.99 -14.32
N VAL A 102 -22.63 4.03 -13.47
CA VAL A 102 -22.37 2.66 -13.87
C VAL A 102 -23.63 2.02 -14.44
N THR A 103 -23.45 1.26 -15.52
CA THR A 103 -24.50 0.46 -16.11
C THR A 103 -24.84 -0.75 -15.22
N ASN A 104 -26.04 -1.33 -15.38
CA ASN A 104 -26.45 -2.49 -14.57
C ASN A 104 -25.49 -3.70 -14.68
N LYS A 105 -24.77 -3.85 -15.82
CA LYS A 105 -23.76 -4.90 -15.98
C LYS A 105 -22.52 -4.61 -15.14
N GLU A 106 -22.03 -3.36 -15.16
CA GLU A 106 -20.88 -2.92 -14.35
C GLU A 106 -21.20 -2.96 -12.86
N GLN A 107 -22.42 -2.59 -12.46
CA GLN A 107 -22.86 -2.67 -11.06
C GLN A 107 -22.78 -4.12 -10.53
N LYS A 108 -23.29 -5.10 -11.28
CA LYS A 108 -23.17 -6.52 -10.90
C LYS A 108 -21.71 -6.98 -10.78
N LEU A 109 -20.82 -6.39 -11.58
CA LEU A 109 -19.40 -6.71 -11.58
C LEU A 109 -18.72 -6.08 -10.35
N LEU A 110 -19.07 -4.83 -10.01
CA LEU A 110 -18.65 -4.15 -8.79
C LEU A 110 -19.10 -4.90 -7.53
N ASP A 111 -20.34 -5.38 -7.49
CA ASP A 111 -20.84 -6.11 -6.33
C ASP A 111 -20.10 -7.45 -6.14
N LYS A 112 -19.68 -8.11 -7.23
CA LYS A 112 -18.80 -9.29 -7.14
C LYS A 112 -17.41 -8.93 -6.62
N ILE A 113 -16.83 -7.83 -7.11
CA ILE A 113 -15.52 -7.35 -6.65
C ILE A 113 -15.58 -7.01 -5.15
N GLU A 114 -16.67 -6.39 -4.69
CA GLU A 114 -16.88 -6.05 -3.28
C GLU A 114 -16.84 -7.29 -2.38
N VAL A 115 -17.53 -8.36 -2.77
CA VAL A 115 -17.49 -9.64 -2.04
C VAL A 115 -16.06 -10.22 -2.01
N ILE A 116 -15.34 -10.20 -3.14
CA ILE A 116 -13.96 -10.71 -3.20
C ILE A 116 -13.05 -9.86 -2.31
N CYS A 117 -13.12 -8.53 -2.41
CA CYS A 117 -12.33 -7.61 -1.60
C CYS A 117 -12.61 -7.75 -0.10
N SER A 118 -13.84 -8.09 0.31
CA SER A 118 -14.17 -8.36 1.72
C SER A 118 -13.41 -9.55 2.31
N GLN A 119 -12.94 -10.46 1.47
CA GLN A 119 -12.13 -11.61 1.86
C GLN A 119 -10.63 -11.30 1.83
N VAL A 120 -10.22 -10.24 1.13
CA VAL A 120 -8.82 -9.80 1.06
C VAL A 120 -8.50 -8.96 2.30
N HIS A 121 -7.66 -9.50 3.16
CA HIS A 121 -7.14 -8.79 4.33
C HIS A 121 -5.72 -8.35 4.04
N ASN A 122 -5.40 -7.10 4.40
CA ASN A 122 -4.01 -6.62 4.32
C ASN A 122 -3.19 -7.39 5.37
N GLU A 123 -2.33 -8.28 4.90
CA GLU A 123 -1.30 -8.86 5.76
C GLU A 123 -0.30 -7.78 6.17
N ASN A 124 0.31 -7.96 7.33
CA ASN A 124 1.35 -7.05 7.80
C ASN A 124 2.59 -7.19 6.90
N ILE A 125 2.80 -6.18 6.05
CA ILE A 125 3.89 -6.14 5.07
C ILE A 125 5.26 -6.22 5.76
N GLU A 126 5.44 -5.58 6.91
CA GLU A 126 6.71 -5.60 7.64
C GLU A 126 7.04 -7.01 8.12
N ASN A 127 6.05 -7.73 8.65
CA ASN A 127 6.22 -9.14 9.06
C ASN A 127 6.57 -10.02 7.87
N ARG A 128 5.89 -9.87 6.72
CA ARG A 128 6.20 -10.63 5.50
C ARG A 128 7.59 -10.32 4.95
N LEU A 129 7.97 -9.05 4.90
CA LEU A 129 9.31 -8.65 4.48
C LEU A 129 10.39 -9.21 5.40
N HIS A 130 10.11 -9.29 6.71
CA HIS A 130 11.00 -9.91 7.67
C HIS A 130 11.14 -11.43 7.42
N GLU A 131 10.01 -12.14 7.27
CA GLU A 131 10.00 -13.57 6.91
C GLU A 131 10.79 -13.84 5.62
N TYR A 132 10.58 -13.03 4.58
CA TYR A 132 11.32 -13.18 3.33
C TYR A 132 12.82 -12.98 3.51
N LYS A 133 13.23 -11.96 4.26
CA LYS A 133 14.65 -11.73 4.56
C LYS A 133 15.28 -12.93 5.28
N MET A 134 14.56 -13.52 6.23
CA MET A 134 15.05 -14.68 6.99
C MET A 134 15.11 -15.95 6.14
N ASN A 135 14.22 -16.11 5.17
CA ASN A 135 14.10 -17.34 4.38
C ASN A 135 14.95 -17.38 3.09
N ILE A 136 15.49 -16.24 2.63
CA ILE A 136 16.28 -16.17 1.39
C ILE A 136 17.54 -17.05 1.44
N LEU A 137 18.32 -16.97 2.52
CA LEU A 137 19.59 -17.71 2.63
C LEU A 137 19.36 -19.22 2.77
N PRO A 138 18.46 -19.70 3.66
CA PRO A 138 18.14 -21.12 3.74
C PRO A 138 17.62 -21.69 2.42
N GLN A 139 16.76 -20.97 1.69
CA GLN A 139 16.25 -21.44 0.40
C GLN A 139 17.34 -21.57 -0.67
N LYS A 140 18.30 -20.63 -0.71
CA LYS A 140 19.47 -20.75 -1.59
C LYS A 140 20.30 -21.98 -1.25
N PHE A 141 20.49 -22.25 0.03
CA PHE A 141 21.23 -23.42 0.50
C PHE A 141 20.53 -24.73 0.14
N ILE A 142 19.23 -24.85 0.43
CA ILE A 142 18.40 -26.01 0.05
C ILE A 142 18.46 -26.25 -1.46
N LYS A 143 18.38 -25.19 -2.28
CA LYS A 143 18.49 -25.29 -3.73
C LYS A 143 19.84 -25.84 -4.19
N SER A 144 20.93 -25.47 -3.51
CA SER A 144 22.27 -25.99 -3.80
C SER A 144 22.34 -27.49 -3.50
N LEU A 145 21.91 -27.88 -2.30
CA LEU A 145 21.91 -29.28 -1.87
C LEU A 145 21.01 -30.15 -2.77
N ALA A 146 19.84 -29.66 -3.16
CA ALA A 146 18.95 -30.38 -4.07
C ALA A 146 19.58 -30.62 -5.45
N LYS A 147 20.34 -29.64 -5.97
CA LYS A 147 21.09 -29.82 -7.22
C LYS A 147 22.21 -30.85 -7.08
N GLU A 148 22.92 -30.82 -5.97
CA GLU A 148 23.99 -31.77 -5.69
C GLU A 148 23.45 -33.20 -5.52
N GLY A 149 22.35 -33.37 -4.78
CA GLY A 149 21.65 -34.65 -4.64
C GLY A 149 21.20 -35.22 -5.99
N LEU A 150 20.54 -34.40 -6.83
CA LEU A 150 20.14 -34.78 -8.19
C LEU A 150 21.33 -35.19 -9.07
N PHE A 151 22.48 -34.55 -8.90
CA PHE A 151 23.69 -34.92 -9.61
C PHE A 151 24.21 -36.28 -9.15
N LEU A 152 24.25 -36.52 -7.83
CA LEU A 152 24.71 -37.78 -7.25
C LEU A 152 23.78 -38.95 -7.61
N GLU A 153 22.46 -38.73 -7.62
CA GLU A 153 21.48 -39.73 -8.09
C GLU A 153 21.75 -40.14 -9.54
N LYS A 154 21.98 -39.17 -10.44
CA LYS A 154 22.35 -39.47 -11.84
C LYS A 154 23.65 -40.24 -11.97
N VAL A 155 24.65 -39.93 -11.13
CA VAL A 155 25.92 -40.67 -11.12
C VAL A 155 25.70 -42.11 -10.67
N LEU A 156 24.86 -42.32 -9.65
CA LEU A 156 24.50 -43.67 -9.18
C LEU A 156 23.72 -44.47 -10.22
N GLU A 157 22.75 -43.86 -10.91
CA GLU A 157 22.03 -44.49 -12.03
C GLU A 157 23.02 -44.97 -13.10
N ASN A 158 23.92 -44.09 -13.56
CA ASN A 158 24.91 -44.45 -14.56
C ASN A 158 25.88 -45.56 -14.11
N LEU A 159 26.20 -45.64 -12.81
CA LEU A 159 27.07 -46.68 -12.24
C LEU A 159 26.37 -48.03 -12.02
N SER A 160 25.03 -48.06 -12.06
CA SER A 160 24.22 -49.27 -11.85
C SER A 160 23.69 -49.87 -13.15
N GLU A 161 23.87 -49.18 -14.28
CA GLU A 161 23.58 -49.69 -15.63
C GLU A 161 24.80 -50.38 -16.31
N ASP A 162 25.98 -50.39 -15.67
CA ASP A 162 27.17 -51.21 -16.00
C ASP A 162 27.21 -52.51 -15.17
#